data_AF-W2CKJ1-F1
#
_entry.id   AF-W2CKJ1-F1
#
_cell.length_a   1.000
_cell.length_b   1.000
_cell.length_c   1.000
_cell.angle_alpha   90.00
_cell.angle_beta   90.00
_cell.angle_gamma   90.00
#
_symmetry.space_group_name_H-M   'P 1'
#
loop_
_entity.id
_entity.type
_entity.pdbx_description
1 polymer ?
#
loop_
_entity_poly.entity_id
_entity_poly.type
_entity_poly.pdbx_seq_one_letter_code
_entity_poly.pdbx_strand_id
1 'polypeptide(L)'
;MERKLIISDLLRKAWQSLVAQIWVLAGLVIGYTIISLLLTCTMPYVGFPGRTALGVANTLFTLVFALGYLKNLFQALDGEEPQFSAYGQMSRKVFALLFAYILYWIIVSIGLVFLIVPGIYVGLRLVFAPQIIVEENAGALSSLRRSWEITRGATGQVFKLVLAGCGIVLLGHIAFGVGVFAAIPLAHLMMCAAYRQLIIRGQ
;
A
#
# COMPACT_ATOMS: atom_id res chain seq x y z
N MET A 1 -10.86 21.10 -16.29
CA MET A 1 -9.56 21.58 -15.78
C MET A 1 -8.77 20.36 -15.31
N GLU A 2 -7.76 19.91 -16.06
CA GLU A 2 -6.92 18.78 -15.64
C GLU A 2 -6.24 19.14 -14.32
N ARG A 3 -6.76 18.69 -13.17
CA ARG A 3 -5.97 18.74 -11.93
C ARG A 3 -4.72 17.93 -12.23
N LYS A 4 -3.52 18.45 -12.02
CA LYS A 4 -2.29 17.65 -12.00
C LYS A 4 -2.15 17.08 -10.59
N LEU A 5 -1.48 15.93 -10.42
CA LEU A 5 -1.12 15.45 -9.08
C LEU A 5 -0.05 16.39 -8.53
N ILE A 6 -0.48 17.37 -7.75
CA ILE A 6 0.39 18.33 -7.09
C ILE A 6 0.84 17.70 -5.77
N ILE A 7 2.12 17.34 -5.68
CA ILE A 7 2.67 16.58 -4.55
C ILE A 7 2.49 17.34 -3.23
N SER A 8 2.64 18.67 -3.23
CA SER A 8 2.44 19.50 -2.05
C SER A 8 1.01 19.43 -1.52
N ASP A 9 0.02 19.35 -2.40
CA ASP A 9 -1.39 19.27 -2.01
C ASP A 9 -1.74 17.90 -1.47
N LEU A 10 -1.21 16.84 -2.11
CA LEU A 10 -1.34 15.47 -1.63
C LEU A 10 -0.68 15.30 -0.26
N LEU A 11 0.53 15.84 -0.10
CA LEU A 11 1.26 15.81 1.17
C LEU A 11 0.51 16.59 2.24
N ARG A 12 0.01 17.80 1.95
CA ARG A 12 -0.76 18.60 2.90
C ARG A 12 -2.01 17.85 3.36
N LYS A 13 -2.78 17.28 2.42
CA LYS A 13 -3.98 16.50 2.75
C LYS A 13 -3.64 15.26 3.59
N ALA A 14 -2.64 14.49 3.16
CA ALA A 14 -2.18 13.31 3.87
C ALA A 14 -1.65 13.66 5.28
N TRP A 15 -0.95 14.77 5.42
CA TRP A 15 -0.43 15.26 6.71
C TRP A 15 -1.55 15.66 7.67
N GLN A 16 -2.58 16.35 7.19
CA GLN A 16 -3.75 16.71 8.00
C GLN A 16 -4.46 15.46 8.53
N SER A 17 -4.75 14.48 7.66
CA SER A 17 -5.35 13.20 8.07
C SER A 17 -4.45 12.39 9.00
N LEU A 18 -3.13 12.40 8.76
CA LEU A 18 -2.16 11.72 9.62
C LEU A 18 -2.19 12.29 11.02
N VAL A 19 -1.99 13.60 11.18
CA VAL A 19 -1.89 14.23 12.51
C VAL A 19 -3.18 14.04 13.31
N ALA A 20 -4.34 14.08 12.65
CA ALA A 20 -5.63 13.81 13.29
C ALA A 20 -5.75 12.38 13.85
N GLN A 21 -5.12 11.39 13.21
CA GLN A 21 -5.28 9.97 13.53
C GLN A 21 -3.95 9.25 13.82
N ILE A 22 -2.91 10.00 14.19
CA ILE A 22 -1.53 9.50 14.20
C ILE A 22 -1.34 8.34 15.17
N TRP A 23 -1.97 8.41 16.34
CA TRP A 23 -1.85 7.39 17.38
C TRP A 23 -2.42 6.05 16.94
N VAL A 24 -3.58 6.07 16.28
CA VAL A 24 -4.20 4.84 15.76
C VAL A 24 -3.41 4.31 14.58
N LEU A 25 -3.06 5.16 13.60
CA LEU A 25 -2.34 4.74 12.41
C LEU A 25 -0.93 4.22 12.71
N ALA A 26 -0.19 4.89 13.59
CA ALA A 26 1.13 4.44 14.04
C ALA A 26 1.02 3.20 14.93
N GLY A 27 0.05 3.17 15.87
CA GLY A 27 -0.19 2.03 16.75
C GLY A 27 -0.48 0.73 15.98
N LEU A 28 -1.27 0.81 14.90
CA LEU A 28 -1.54 -0.33 14.02
C LEU A 28 -0.27 -0.84 13.32
N VAL A 29 0.59 0.06 12.82
CA VAL A 29 1.87 -0.33 12.20
C VAL A 29 2.85 -0.91 13.22
N ILE A 30 2.90 -0.35 14.43
CA ILE A 30 3.71 -0.88 15.53
C ILE A 30 3.24 -2.29 15.88
N GLY A 31 1.94 -2.50 16.07
CA GLY A 31 1.36 -3.81 16.36
C GLY A 31 1.66 -4.84 15.27
N TYR A 32 1.50 -4.45 14.00
CA TYR A 32 1.89 -5.28 12.86
C TYR A 32 3.37 -5.65 12.89
N THR A 33 4.24 -4.68 13.18
CA THR A 33 5.69 -4.87 13.21
C THR A 33 6.10 -5.82 14.33
N ILE A 34 5.51 -5.68 15.53
CA ILE A 34 5.77 -6.58 16.66
C ILE A 34 5.34 -8.01 16.33
N ILE A 35 4.12 -8.21 15.83
CA ILE A 35 3.61 -9.55 15.49
C ILE A 35 4.47 -10.19 14.41
N SER A 36 4.79 -9.45 13.35
CA SER A 36 5.62 -9.94 12.23
C SER A 36 7.04 -10.28 12.70
N LEU A 37 7.60 -9.49 13.61
CA LEU A 37 8.91 -9.75 14.21
C LEU A 37 8.89 -11.01 15.08
N LEU A 38 7.87 -11.22 15.91
CA LEU A 38 7.71 -12.43 16.71
C LEU A 38 7.60 -13.69 15.85
N LEU A 39 6.80 -13.64 14.77
CA LEU A 39 6.69 -14.73 13.80
C LEU A 39 8.02 -15.01 13.10
N THR A 40 8.80 -13.97 12.80
CA THR A 40 10.10 -14.12 12.13
C THR A 40 11.17 -14.67 13.08
N CYS A 41 11.25 -14.14 14.29
CA CYS A 41 12.21 -14.56 15.31
C CYS A 41 11.96 -15.99 15.79
N THR A 42 10.74 -16.53 15.65
CA THR A 42 10.43 -17.92 16.02
C THR A 42 10.89 -18.95 14.97
N MET A 43 11.10 -18.52 13.72
CA MET A 43 11.50 -19.40 12.61
C MET A 43 12.76 -20.25 12.89
N PRO A 44 13.85 -19.70 13.44
CA PRO A 44 15.08 -20.47 13.63
C PRO A 44 14.89 -21.64 14.61
N TYR A 45 13.96 -21.53 15.55
CA TYR A 45 13.74 -22.47 16.65
C TYR A 45 12.78 -23.63 16.30
N VAL A 46 12.17 -23.62 15.12
CA VAL A 46 11.28 -24.68 14.66
C VAL A 46 11.90 -25.45 13.49
N GLY A 47 11.57 -26.74 13.38
CA GLY A 47 11.97 -27.58 12.24
C GLY A 47 11.35 -27.12 10.92
N PHE A 48 11.77 -27.69 9.79
CA PHE A 48 11.33 -27.27 8.45
C PHE A 48 9.79 -27.17 8.29
N PRO A 49 8.97 -28.16 8.74
CA PRO A 49 7.51 -28.04 8.66
C PRO A 49 6.94 -26.87 9.49
N GLY A 50 7.56 -26.56 10.63
CA GLY A 50 7.17 -25.42 11.46
C GLY A 50 7.52 -24.10 10.78
N ARG A 51 8.69 -24.00 10.15
CA ARG A 51 9.12 -22.80 9.42
C ARG A 51 8.19 -22.49 8.25
N THR A 52 7.80 -23.51 7.49
CA THR A 52 6.86 -23.30 6.37
C THR A 52 5.50 -22.87 6.87
N ALA A 53 4.96 -23.49 7.92
CA ALA A 53 3.69 -23.10 8.52
C ALA A 53 3.70 -21.64 9.05
N LEU A 54 4.74 -21.25 9.79
CA LEU A 54 4.91 -19.87 10.26
C LEU A 54 5.05 -18.89 9.09
N GLY A 55 5.72 -19.29 8.00
CA GLY A 55 5.90 -18.44 6.82
C GLY A 55 4.58 -18.14 6.11
N VAL A 56 3.74 -19.17 5.97
CA VAL A 56 2.37 -19.02 5.45
C VAL A 56 1.54 -18.15 6.38
N ALA A 57 1.60 -18.38 7.70
CA ALA A 57 0.87 -17.57 8.67
C ALA A 57 1.28 -16.08 8.60
N ASN A 58 2.58 -15.78 8.54
CA ASN A 58 3.08 -14.41 8.41
C ASN A 58 2.66 -13.74 7.10
N THR A 59 2.62 -14.51 6.01
CA THR A 59 2.16 -14.02 4.70
C THR A 59 0.67 -13.67 4.74
N LEU A 60 -0.17 -14.57 5.27
CA LEU A 60 -1.60 -14.33 5.41
C LEU A 60 -1.89 -13.14 6.33
N PHE A 61 -1.17 -13.05 7.46
CA PHE A 61 -1.27 -11.92 8.38
C PHE A 61 -0.92 -10.60 7.67
N THR A 62 0.16 -10.58 6.89
CA THR A 62 0.58 -9.40 6.12
C THR A 62 -0.46 -8.98 5.09
N LEU A 63 -1.10 -9.94 4.39
CA LEU A 63 -2.14 -9.61 3.40
C LEU A 63 -3.41 -9.06 4.04
N VAL A 64 -3.87 -9.67 5.15
CA VAL A 64 -5.00 -9.17 5.92
C VAL A 64 -4.69 -7.78 6.46
N PHE A 65 -3.48 -7.59 7.01
CA PHE A 65 -3.05 -6.30 7.53
C PHE A 65 -3.02 -5.24 6.42
N ALA A 66 -2.42 -5.54 5.27
CA ALA A 66 -2.34 -4.61 4.14
C ALA A 66 -3.73 -4.13 3.70
N LEU A 67 -4.71 -5.03 3.59
CA LEU A 67 -6.07 -4.68 3.20
C LEU A 67 -6.80 -3.85 4.26
N GLY A 68 -6.78 -4.29 5.52
CA GLY A 68 -7.45 -3.57 6.61
C GLY A 68 -6.81 -2.21 6.87
N TYR A 69 -5.48 -2.14 6.82
CA TYR A 69 -4.75 -0.89 6.95
C TYR A 69 -5.04 0.07 5.80
N LEU A 70 -5.10 -0.42 4.56
CA LEU A 70 -5.46 0.43 3.42
C LEU A 70 -6.89 0.97 3.53
N LYS A 71 -7.83 0.17 4.04
CA LYS A 71 -9.19 0.66 4.33
C LYS A 71 -9.19 1.74 5.42
N ASN A 72 -8.42 1.52 6.50
CA ASN A 72 -8.22 2.49 7.58
C ASN A 72 -7.59 3.80 7.10
N LEU A 73 -6.68 3.74 6.12
CA LEU A 73 -6.11 4.94 5.51
C LEU A 73 -7.16 5.73 4.70
N PHE A 74 -8.08 5.05 4.02
CA PHE A 74 -9.21 5.73 3.37
C PHE A 74 -10.16 6.37 4.39
N GLN A 75 -10.49 5.67 5.48
CA GLN A 75 -11.28 6.24 6.59
C GLN A 75 -10.62 7.50 7.17
N ALA A 76 -9.32 7.45 7.44
CA ALA A 76 -8.57 8.61 7.91
C ALA A 76 -8.57 9.78 6.90
N LEU A 77 -8.57 9.50 5.59
CA LEU A 77 -8.74 10.52 4.55
C LEU A 77 -10.16 11.10 4.49
N ASP A 78 -11.16 10.35 4.91
CA ASP A 78 -12.56 10.78 5.04
C ASP A 78 -12.84 11.52 6.36
N GLY A 79 -11.85 11.56 7.26
CA GLY A 79 -12.03 12.12 8.61
C GLY A 79 -12.73 11.16 9.57
N GLU A 80 -12.91 9.91 9.17
CA GLU A 80 -13.41 8.84 10.03
C GLU A 80 -12.26 8.23 10.85
N GLU A 81 -12.55 7.85 12.09
CA GLU A 81 -11.57 7.14 12.92
C GLU A 81 -11.27 5.74 12.34
N PRO A 82 -10.00 5.36 12.18
CA PRO A 82 -9.63 4.01 11.72
C PRO A 82 -10.18 2.92 12.65
N GLN A 83 -10.79 1.88 12.07
CA GLN A 83 -11.45 0.83 12.84
C GLN A 83 -10.77 -0.55 12.69
N PHE A 84 -10.71 -1.31 13.78
CA PHE A 84 -10.26 -2.70 13.74
C PHE A 84 -11.22 -3.62 12.97
N SER A 85 -12.49 -3.24 12.85
CA SER A 85 -13.49 -3.97 12.05
C SER A 85 -13.09 -4.06 10.57
N ALA A 86 -12.30 -3.10 10.06
CA ALA A 86 -11.83 -3.06 8.68
C ALA A 86 -11.05 -4.32 8.28
N TYR A 87 -10.26 -4.90 9.18
CA TYR A 87 -9.49 -6.12 8.92
C TYR A 87 -10.41 -7.34 8.70
N GLY A 88 -11.45 -7.48 9.53
CA GLY A 88 -12.44 -8.53 9.37
C GLY A 88 -13.26 -8.37 8.09
N GLN A 89 -13.70 -7.14 7.79
CA GLN A 89 -14.45 -6.83 6.57
C GLN A 89 -13.66 -7.13 5.29
N MET A 90 -12.35 -6.80 5.29
CA MET A 90 -11.51 -6.96 4.11
C MET A 90 -10.88 -8.37 3.97
N SER A 91 -10.95 -9.22 5.00
CA SER A 91 -10.40 -10.58 4.99
C SER A 91 -10.84 -11.42 3.77
N ARG A 92 -12.07 -11.23 3.29
CA ARG A 92 -12.61 -11.91 2.10
C ARG A 92 -11.86 -11.58 0.80
N LYS A 93 -11.14 -10.46 0.77
CA LYS A 93 -10.38 -9.99 -0.40
C LYS A 93 -8.91 -10.41 -0.39
N VAL A 94 -8.46 -11.17 0.61
CA VAL A 94 -7.07 -11.61 0.74
C VAL A 94 -6.59 -12.35 -0.51
N PHE A 95 -7.41 -13.24 -1.07
CA PHE A 95 -7.06 -13.97 -2.30
C PHE A 95 -7.02 -13.07 -3.54
N ALA A 96 -7.90 -12.08 -3.62
CA ALA A 96 -7.85 -11.09 -4.70
C ALA A 96 -6.55 -10.26 -4.63
N LEU A 97 -6.14 -9.85 -3.42
CA LEU A 97 -4.87 -9.15 -3.24
C LEU A 97 -3.66 -10.05 -3.52
N LEU A 98 -3.67 -11.28 -3.02
CA LEU A 98 -2.60 -12.26 -3.25
C LEU A 98 -2.39 -12.50 -4.74
N PHE A 99 -3.46 -12.80 -5.49
CA PHE A 99 -3.35 -13.06 -6.92
C PHE A 99 -2.97 -11.79 -7.71
N ALA A 100 -3.45 -10.62 -7.29
CA ALA A 100 -3.02 -9.35 -7.87
C ALA A 100 -1.52 -9.12 -7.68
N TYR A 101 -0.98 -9.39 -6.50
CA TYR A 101 0.46 -9.28 -6.25
C TYR A 101 1.27 -10.30 -7.03
N ILE A 102 0.82 -11.56 -7.11
CA ILE A 102 1.51 -12.59 -7.91
C ILE A 102 1.60 -12.13 -9.37
N LEU A 103 0.48 -11.72 -9.96
CA LEU A 103 0.45 -11.21 -11.33
C LEU A 103 1.31 -9.96 -11.51
N TYR A 104 1.22 -9.00 -10.59
CA TYR A 104 2.04 -7.79 -10.58
C TYR A 104 3.53 -8.14 -10.63
N TRP A 105 4.00 -9.01 -9.73
CA TRP A 105 5.41 -9.39 -9.65
C TRP A 105 5.88 -10.13 -10.89
N ILE A 106 5.06 -11.03 -11.46
CA ILE A 106 5.40 -11.71 -12.72
C ILE A 106 5.56 -10.69 -13.84
N ILE A 107 4.57 -9.82 -14.04
CA ILE A 107 4.56 -8.84 -15.13
C ILE A 107 5.73 -7.86 -14.99
N VAL A 108 5.95 -7.33 -13.80
CA VAL A 108 7.04 -6.37 -13.52
C VAL A 108 8.39 -7.03 -13.64
N SER A 109 8.58 -8.26 -13.16
CA SER A 109 9.85 -8.99 -13.28
C SER A 109 10.19 -9.29 -14.73
N ILE A 110 9.21 -9.71 -15.55
CA ILE A 110 9.41 -9.86 -17.00
C ILE A 110 9.86 -8.53 -17.59
N GLY A 111 9.15 -7.43 -17.28
CA GLY A 111 9.53 -6.09 -17.73
C GLY A 111 10.98 -5.74 -17.38
N LEU A 112 11.38 -5.95 -16.12
CA LEU A 112 12.73 -5.66 -15.61
C LEU A 112 13.82 -6.53 -16.25
N VAL A 113 13.54 -7.83 -16.51
CA VAL A 113 14.47 -8.76 -17.15
C VAL A 113 14.75 -8.37 -18.60
N PHE A 114 13.71 -7.97 -19.34
CA PHE A 114 13.91 -7.48 -20.70
C PHE A 114 14.63 -6.13 -20.69
N LEU A 115 14.16 -5.15 -19.90
CA LEU A 115 14.75 -3.82 -19.76
C LEU A 115 14.27 -3.13 -18.45
N ILE A 116 15.17 -2.51 -17.69
CA ILE A 116 14.85 -1.84 -16.41
C ILE A 116 13.73 -0.79 -16.56
N VAL A 117 13.79 0.04 -17.60
CA VAL A 117 12.84 1.16 -17.81
C VAL A 117 11.40 0.67 -18.07
N PRO A 118 11.14 -0.27 -19.01
CA PRO A 118 9.84 -0.93 -19.15
C PRO A 118 9.31 -1.57 -17.88
N GLY A 119 10.15 -2.25 -17.09
CA GLY A 119 9.74 -2.84 -15.81
C GLY A 119 9.22 -1.81 -14.82
N ILE A 120 9.96 -0.71 -14.63
CA ILE A 120 9.53 0.41 -13.77
C ILE A 120 8.24 1.03 -14.32
N TYR A 121 8.15 1.27 -15.62
CA TYR A 121 6.95 1.84 -16.25
C TYR A 121 5.71 0.99 -15.96
N VAL A 122 5.79 -0.33 -16.12
CA VAL A 122 4.65 -1.22 -15.83
C VAL A 122 4.33 -1.26 -14.34
N GLY A 123 5.34 -1.29 -13.46
CA GLY A 123 5.12 -1.23 -12.01
C GLY A 123 4.34 0.02 -11.58
N LEU A 124 4.72 1.19 -12.10
CA LEU A 124 4.02 2.45 -11.85
C LEU A 124 2.56 2.45 -12.34
N ARG A 125 2.29 1.75 -13.45
CA ARG A 125 0.93 1.64 -13.99
C ARG A 125 0.02 0.76 -13.14
N LEU A 126 0.59 -0.24 -12.48
CA LEU A 126 -0.16 -1.23 -11.70
C LEU A 126 -0.18 -0.93 -10.19
N VAL A 127 0.48 0.15 -9.75
CA VAL A 127 0.69 0.49 -8.33
C VAL A 127 -0.60 0.70 -7.53
N PHE A 128 -1.72 1.04 -8.17
CA PHE A 128 -3.00 1.32 -7.49
C PHE A 128 -3.94 0.10 -7.39
N ALA A 129 -3.50 -1.08 -7.82
CA ALA A 129 -4.31 -2.29 -7.74
C ALA A 129 -4.83 -2.59 -6.30
N PRO A 130 -4.03 -2.43 -5.22
CA PRO A 130 -4.53 -2.64 -3.86
C PRO A 130 -5.67 -1.67 -3.49
N GLN A 131 -5.55 -0.39 -3.86
CA GLN A 131 -6.55 0.64 -3.59
C GLN A 131 -7.87 0.33 -4.29
N ILE A 132 -7.80 -0.15 -5.54
CA ILE A 132 -8.97 -0.55 -6.33
C ILE A 132 -9.66 -1.77 -5.73
N ILE A 133 -8.90 -2.77 -5.24
CA ILE A 133 -9.48 -3.93 -4.55
C ILE A 133 -10.25 -3.49 -3.31
N VAL A 134 -9.70 -2.55 -2.53
CA VAL A 134 -10.32 -2.07 -1.29
C VAL A 134 -11.57 -1.22 -1.56
N GLU A 135 -11.48 -0.21 -2.44
CA GLU A 135 -12.57 0.76 -2.64
C GLU A 135 -13.60 0.29 -3.67
N GLU A 136 -13.20 -0.38 -4.76
CA GLU A 136 -14.12 -0.80 -5.83
C GLU A 136 -14.59 -2.26 -5.69
N ASN A 137 -14.17 -2.99 -4.65
CA ASN A 137 -14.43 -4.44 -4.49
C ASN A 137 -13.99 -5.29 -5.70
N ALA A 138 -12.97 -4.85 -6.43
CA ALA A 138 -12.50 -5.52 -7.62
C ALA A 138 -11.76 -6.84 -7.31
N GLY A 139 -11.85 -7.79 -8.23
CA GLY A 139 -10.98 -8.96 -8.28
C GLY A 139 -9.56 -8.61 -8.74
N ALA A 140 -8.68 -9.61 -8.73
CA ALA A 140 -7.25 -9.42 -9.01
C ALA A 140 -6.93 -8.88 -10.42
N LEU A 141 -7.52 -9.49 -11.46
CA LEU A 141 -7.23 -9.07 -12.84
C LEU A 141 -7.91 -7.74 -13.18
N SER A 142 -9.14 -7.54 -12.69
CA SER A 142 -9.86 -6.28 -12.92
C SER A 142 -9.20 -5.11 -12.21
N SER A 143 -8.64 -5.30 -11.01
CA SER A 143 -7.92 -4.23 -10.31
C SER A 143 -6.63 -3.82 -11.02
N LEU A 144 -5.88 -4.77 -11.58
CA LEU A 144 -4.69 -4.47 -12.38
C LEU A 144 -5.03 -3.72 -13.66
N ARG A 145 -6.06 -4.17 -14.40
CA ARG A 145 -6.54 -3.48 -15.61
C ARG A 145 -7.01 -2.07 -15.28
N ARG A 146 -7.82 -1.92 -14.23
CA ARG A 146 -8.31 -0.61 -13.79
C ARG A 146 -7.18 0.30 -13.34
N SER A 147 -6.16 -0.22 -12.65
CA SER A 147 -4.96 0.56 -12.29
C SER A 147 -4.26 1.09 -13.53
N TRP A 148 -4.13 0.26 -14.57
CA TRP A 148 -3.50 0.66 -15.82
C TRP A 148 -4.24 1.81 -16.52
N GLU A 149 -5.57 1.78 -16.49
CA GLU A 149 -6.45 2.81 -17.05
C GLU A 149 -6.30 4.13 -16.30
N ILE A 150 -6.48 4.14 -14.97
CA ILE A 150 -6.47 5.38 -14.18
C ILE A 150 -5.09 6.04 -14.13
N THR A 151 -4.02 5.28 -14.39
CA THR A 151 -2.65 5.81 -14.47
C THR A 151 -2.25 6.27 -15.87
N ARG A 152 -3.13 6.11 -16.88
CA ARG A 152 -2.87 6.55 -18.25
C ARG A 152 -2.80 8.07 -18.34
N GLY A 153 -1.74 8.57 -18.96
CA GLY A 153 -1.45 10.02 -19.02
C GLY A 153 -0.88 10.60 -17.73
N ALA A 154 -0.89 9.87 -16.61
CA ALA A 154 -0.41 10.33 -15.31
C ALA A 154 0.84 9.60 -14.81
N THR A 155 1.43 8.67 -15.57
CA THR A 155 2.55 7.81 -15.12
C THR A 155 3.75 8.60 -14.61
N GLY A 156 4.13 9.68 -15.30
CA GLY A 156 5.23 10.55 -14.84
C GLY A 156 4.93 11.29 -13.54
N GLN A 157 3.65 11.58 -13.26
CA GLN A 157 3.22 12.18 -11.99
C GLN A 157 3.22 11.12 -10.87
N VAL A 158 2.73 9.91 -11.16
CA VAL A 158 2.78 8.76 -10.25
C VAL A 158 4.22 8.39 -9.90
N PHE A 159 5.15 8.45 -10.87
CA PHE A 159 6.57 8.24 -10.61
C PHE A 159 7.12 9.20 -9.56
N LYS A 160 6.87 10.50 -9.72
CA LYS A 160 7.31 11.52 -8.75
C LYS A 160 6.67 11.32 -7.38
N LEU A 161 5.41 10.88 -7.35
CA LEU A 161 4.70 10.57 -6.10
C LEU A 161 5.33 9.39 -5.37
N VAL A 162 5.60 8.28 -6.08
CA VAL A 162 6.29 7.12 -5.52
C VAL A 162 7.67 7.52 -5.01
N LEU A 163 8.42 8.31 -5.78
CA LEU A 163 9.73 8.82 -5.38
C LEU A 163 9.66 9.68 -4.10
N ALA A 164 8.66 10.57 -4.00
CA ALA A 164 8.42 11.36 -2.80
C ALA A 164 8.08 10.48 -1.59
N GLY A 165 7.22 9.47 -1.77
CA GLY A 165 6.88 8.49 -0.74
C GLY A 165 8.11 7.71 -0.27
N CYS A 166 8.97 7.26 -1.19
CA CYS A 166 10.26 6.62 -0.84
C CYS A 166 11.14 7.57 -0.02
N GLY A 167 11.26 8.85 -0.42
CA GLY A 167 12.02 9.86 0.32
C GLY A 167 11.50 10.06 1.75
N ILE A 168 10.17 10.15 1.93
CA ILE A 168 9.53 10.26 3.24
C ILE A 168 9.86 9.06 4.13
N VAL A 169 9.71 7.85 3.61
CA VAL A 169 10.02 6.62 4.35
C VAL A 169 11.51 6.53 4.71
N LEU A 170 12.41 6.91 3.80
CA LEU A 170 13.85 6.96 4.06
C LEU A 170 14.20 7.98 5.15
N LEU A 171 13.63 9.19 5.11
CA LEU A 171 13.79 10.18 6.17
C LEU A 171 13.28 9.66 7.53
N GLY A 172 12.17 8.91 7.52
CA GLY A 172 11.66 8.23 8.70
C GLY A 172 12.65 7.24 9.31
N HIS A 173 13.42 6.51 8.49
CA HIS A 173 14.47 5.60 8.97
C HIS A 173 15.63 6.37 9.59
N ILE A 174 16.03 7.50 9.00
CA ILE A 174 17.11 8.37 9.51
C ILE A 174 16.74 8.99 10.87
N ALA A 175 15.45 9.24 11.12
CA ALA A 175 14.92 9.73 12.39
C ALA A 175 14.85 8.63 13.48
N PHE A 176 15.99 7.96 13.74
CA PHE A 176 16.18 6.92 14.77
C PHE A 176 15.17 5.75 14.70
N GLY A 177 14.65 5.43 13.50
CA GLY A 177 13.67 4.36 13.29
C GLY A 177 12.25 4.66 13.81
N VAL A 178 12.08 5.55 14.79
CA VAL A 178 10.75 5.95 15.29
C VAL A 178 9.97 6.73 14.24
N GLY A 179 10.66 7.54 13.42
CA GLY A 179 10.03 8.30 12.33
C GLY A 179 9.35 7.42 11.28
N VAL A 180 9.75 6.15 11.14
CA VAL A 180 9.15 5.20 10.19
C VAL A 180 7.66 4.98 10.45
N PHE A 181 7.24 4.94 11.72
CA PHE A 181 5.85 4.69 12.09
C PHE A 181 4.90 5.84 11.72
N ALA A 182 5.42 7.06 11.55
CA ALA A 182 4.67 8.19 10.99
C ALA A 182 4.87 8.30 9.46
N ALA A 183 6.05 7.96 8.96
CA ALA A 183 6.39 8.07 7.54
C ALA A 183 5.63 7.06 6.66
N ILE A 184 5.44 5.82 7.13
CA ILE A 184 4.66 4.79 6.40
C ILE A 184 3.21 5.23 6.17
N PRO A 185 2.42 5.60 7.21
CA PRO A 185 1.06 6.07 6.98
C PRO A 185 1.03 7.33 6.10
N LEU A 186 1.98 8.26 6.29
CA LEU A 186 2.03 9.46 5.46
C LEU A 186 2.16 9.13 3.96
N ALA A 187 3.13 8.27 3.62
CA ALA A 187 3.37 7.87 2.23
C ALA A 187 2.15 7.12 1.64
N HIS A 188 1.51 6.25 2.41
CA HIS A 188 0.32 5.55 1.94
C HIS A 188 -0.93 6.44 1.86
N LEU A 189 -1.13 7.39 2.78
CA LEU A 189 -2.18 8.40 2.68
C LEU A 189 -2.01 9.26 1.42
N MET A 190 -0.77 9.63 1.06
CA MET A 190 -0.50 10.33 -0.20
C MET A 190 -0.90 9.49 -1.42
N MET A 191 -0.63 8.18 -1.41
CA MET A 191 -1.06 7.26 -2.47
C MET A 191 -2.59 7.16 -2.52
N CYS A 192 -3.28 7.02 -1.39
CA CYS A 192 -4.74 6.98 -1.34
C CYS A 192 -5.38 8.29 -1.83
N ALA A 193 -4.80 9.44 -1.46
CA ALA A 193 -5.25 10.74 -1.94
C ALA A 193 -5.04 10.89 -3.46
N ALA A 194 -3.92 10.40 -3.99
CA ALA A 194 -3.64 10.40 -5.42
C ALA A 194 -4.59 9.47 -6.19
N TYR A 195 -4.86 8.28 -5.65
CA TYR A 195 -5.84 7.34 -6.20
C TYR A 195 -7.20 8.01 -6.40
N ARG A 196 -7.73 8.70 -5.37
CA ARG A 196 -8.99 9.44 -5.46
C ARG A 196 -8.97 10.57 -6.48
N GLN A 197 -7.83 11.23 -6.68
CA GLN A 197 -7.71 12.24 -7.73
C GLN A 197 -7.66 11.63 -9.14
N LEU A 198 -7.08 10.44 -9.30
CA LEU A 198 -6.95 9.77 -10.59
C LEU A 198 -8.26 9.13 -11.04
N ILE A 199 -9.02 8.50 -10.13
CA ILE A 199 -10.29 7.88 -10.50
C ILE A 199 -11.31 8.90 -11.03
N ILE A 200 -11.32 10.13 -10.48
CA ILE A 200 -12.17 11.23 -10.94
C ILE A 200 -11.80 11.69 -12.36
N ARG A 201 -10.53 11.56 -12.78
CA ARG A 201 -10.09 11.93 -14.14
C ARG A 201 -10.39 10.87 -15.19
N GLY A 202 -10.56 9.63 -14.75
CA GLY A 202 -10.83 8.49 -15.63
C GLY A 202 -12.31 8.26 -15.91
N GLN A 203 -13.19 9.13 -15.40
CA GLN A 203 -14.60 9.24 -15.75
C GLN A 203 -14.78 10.40 -16.73
#